data_AF-A0A8X7MYG5-F1
#
_entry.id   AF-A0A8X7MYG5-F1
#
_cell.length_a   1.000
_cell.length_b   1.000
_cell.length_c   1.000
_cell.angle_alpha   90.00
_cell.angle_beta   90.00
_cell.angle_gamma   90.00
#
_symmetry.space_group_name_H-M   'P 1'
#
loop_
_entity.id
_entity.type
_entity.pdbx_description
1 polymer ?
#
loop_
_entity_poly.entity_id
_entity_poly.type
_entity_poly.pdbx_seq_one_letter_code
_entity_poly.pdbx_strand_id
1 'polypeptide(L)'
;MVQRPLHGHYWLAPVITAGCWLANIIGLLVIWTVRDDKREYEREEASVVFISDVGAAHKTYFIILSSCTAAFYVLTTFLERHLRHVRRIPGSVKQKQTHLDIASVVFACFGAASIVLLSVFDAFNYSRVHWSFALLFIATVAISVLLQTIQVISLSKDHDEREYHLRAVAWVKLSIFIAAIPVVLIFIITYGICQGSAPDGDAKCDRVVSTAAVCEWAVSFLLALFFLTYVFDFLPARASAKRGLDETGTQIDDATLAEASGHGNKPYAPYAVAKDMGPHHTDEEYNIAMEEARREFASAPAEAKRQA
;
A
#
# COMPACT_ATOMS: atom_id res chain seq x y z
N MET A 1 -7.19 -21.27 21.78
CA MET A 1 -7.31 -19.80 21.81
C MET A 1 -7.26 -19.32 20.36
N VAL A 2 -8.39 -19.34 19.65
CA VAL A 2 -8.45 -18.98 18.22
C VAL A 2 -8.73 -17.48 18.13
N GLN A 3 -7.68 -16.67 18.18
CA GLN A 3 -7.78 -15.27 17.77
C GLN A 3 -7.63 -15.23 16.25
N ARG A 4 -8.72 -14.95 15.52
CA ARG A 4 -8.65 -14.51 14.12
C ARG A 4 -9.34 -13.15 13.91
N PRO A 5 -8.86 -12.05 14.56
CA PRO A 5 -9.45 -10.72 14.42
C PRO A 5 -9.06 -9.97 13.12
N LEU A 6 -8.19 -10.52 12.26
CA LEU A 6 -7.66 -9.80 11.10
C LEU A 6 -8.50 -9.95 9.83
N HIS A 7 -9.49 -10.84 9.81
CA HIS A 7 -10.35 -11.05 8.64
C HIS A 7 -11.08 -9.75 8.28
N GLY A 8 -10.88 -9.27 7.04
CA GLY A 8 -11.48 -8.02 6.55
C GLY A 8 -10.74 -6.72 6.93
N HIS A 9 -9.68 -6.77 7.74
CA HIS A 9 -8.91 -5.59 8.17
C HIS A 9 -7.57 -5.40 7.43
N TYR A 10 -7.25 -6.28 6.49
CA TYR A 10 -6.00 -6.22 5.70
C TYR A 10 -5.75 -4.87 5.03
N TRP A 11 -6.82 -4.15 4.63
CA TRP A 11 -6.75 -2.82 4.01
C TRP A 11 -6.13 -1.73 4.90
N LEU A 12 -6.04 -1.94 6.23
CA LEU A 12 -5.40 -1.00 7.13
C LEU A 12 -3.89 -0.90 6.89
N ALA A 13 -3.22 -1.99 6.52
CA ALA A 13 -1.77 -1.99 6.28
C ALA A 13 -1.37 -0.98 5.19
N PRO A 14 -1.93 -0.99 3.97
CA PRO A 14 -1.58 0.00 2.96
C PRO A 14 -2.03 1.43 3.30
N VAL A 15 -3.11 1.59 4.07
CA VAL A 15 -3.52 2.91 4.58
C VAL A 15 -2.48 3.46 5.55
N ILE A 16 -1.95 2.64 6.45
CA ILE A 16 -0.88 3.05 7.37
C ILE A 16 0.42 3.31 6.59
N THR A 17 0.77 2.48 5.59
CA THR A 17 1.92 2.76 4.71
C THR A 17 1.81 4.13 4.05
N ALA A 18 0.70 4.41 3.38
CA ALA A 18 0.47 5.70 2.72
C ALA A 18 0.40 6.86 3.73
N GLY A 19 -0.22 6.64 4.89
CA GLY A 19 -0.33 7.61 5.96
C GLY A 19 1.02 7.99 6.57
N CYS A 20 1.87 7.02 6.90
CA CYS A 20 3.23 7.27 7.40
C CYS A 20 4.08 8.00 6.37
N TRP A 21 3.98 7.60 5.09
CA TRP A 21 4.72 8.25 4.01
C TRP A 21 4.27 9.69 3.78
N LEU A 22 2.95 9.92 3.69
CA LEU A 22 2.39 11.27 3.56
C LEU A 22 2.70 12.14 4.77
N ALA A 23 2.61 11.60 5.99
CA ALA A 23 3.02 12.32 7.19
C ALA A 23 4.50 12.71 7.10
N ASN A 24 5.36 11.84 6.56
CA ASN A 24 6.76 12.15 6.36
C ASN A 24 6.94 13.34 5.41
N ILE A 25 6.46 13.20 4.18
CA ILE A 25 6.68 14.19 3.13
C ILE A 25 5.95 15.51 3.43
N ILE A 26 4.65 15.46 3.76
CA ILE A 26 3.90 16.68 4.09
C ILE A 26 4.45 17.33 5.36
N GLY A 27 4.82 16.54 6.37
CA GLY A 27 5.38 17.08 7.60
C GLY A 27 6.71 17.78 7.38
N LEU A 28 7.63 17.18 6.62
CA LEU A 28 8.88 17.84 6.25
C LEU A 28 8.61 19.11 5.42
N LEU A 29 7.67 19.07 4.48
CA LEU A 29 7.32 20.25 3.68
C LEU A 29 6.78 21.39 4.56
N VAL A 30 5.89 21.08 5.51
CA VAL A 30 5.34 22.07 6.45
C VAL A 30 6.41 22.60 7.39
N ILE A 31 7.30 21.74 7.89
CA ILE A 31 8.43 22.15 8.71
C ILE A 31 9.32 23.13 7.94
N TRP A 32 9.72 22.80 6.72
CA TRP A 32 10.56 23.68 5.92
C TRP A 32 9.86 25.00 5.57
N THR A 33 8.61 24.95 5.11
CA THR A 33 7.90 26.15 4.60
C THR A 33 7.33 27.05 5.68
N VAL A 34 6.89 26.51 6.82
CA VAL A 34 6.19 27.27 7.87
C VAL A 34 7.09 27.52 9.08
N ARG A 35 7.76 26.48 9.58
CA ARG A 35 8.57 26.58 10.80
C ARG A 35 9.94 27.18 10.53
N ASP A 36 10.57 26.75 9.44
CA ASP A 36 11.94 27.13 9.10
C ASP A 36 11.99 28.27 8.05
N ASP A 37 10.83 28.84 7.69
CA ASP A 37 10.68 29.99 6.80
C ASP A 37 11.42 29.85 5.45
N LYS A 38 11.39 28.64 4.87
CA LYS A 38 12.04 28.27 3.61
C LYS A 38 13.55 28.53 3.59
N ARG A 39 14.20 28.55 4.76
CA ARG A 39 15.66 28.71 4.81
C ARG A 39 16.39 27.52 4.20
N GLU A 40 17.56 27.80 3.66
CA GLU A 40 18.62 26.84 3.39
C GLU A 40 19.27 26.44 4.73
N TYR A 41 19.61 25.16 4.88
CA TYR A 41 20.27 24.61 6.06
C TYR A 41 21.79 24.63 5.93
N GLU A 42 22.31 24.44 4.73
CA GLU A 42 23.74 24.47 4.39
C GLU A 42 24.02 25.49 3.27
N ARG A 43 25.25 26.02 3.21
CA ARG A 43 25.60 27.11 2.27
C ARG A 43 25.57 26.76 0.79
N GLU A 44 25.62 25.48 0.45
CA GLU A 44 25.65 25.01 -0.93
C GLU A 44 24.30 24.42 -1.37
N GLU A 45 23.24 24.67 -0.61
CA GLU A 45 21.88 24.30 -0.98
C GLU A 45 21.28 25.32 -1.95
N ALA A 46 20.31 24.87 -2.75
CA ALA A 46 19.56 25.75 -3.63
C ALA A 46 18.32 26.33 -2.94
N SER A 47 17.72 27.34 -3.56
CA SER A 47 16.50 28.02 -3.09
C SER A 47 15.34 27.06 -2.77
N VAL A 48 15.26 25.93 -3.47
CA VAL A 48 14.37 24.81 -3.11
C VAL A 48 15.24 23.65 -2.65
N VAL A 49 15.14 23.32 -1.36
CA VAL A 49 15.92 22.25 -0.72
C VAL A 49 15.32 20.86 -0.99
N PHE A 50 16.17 19.84 -0.97
CA PHE A 50 15.73 18.44 -1.11
C PHE A 50 14.95 17.99 0.13
N ILE A 51 14.09 16.97 -0.02
CA ILE A 51 13.43 16.30 1.11
C ILE A 51 14.49 15.77 2.08
N SER A 52 15.58 15.23 1.52
CA SER A 52 16.71 14.69 2.28
C SER A 52 17.41 15.74 3.14
N ASP A 53 17.49 17.00 2.70
CA ASP A 53 18.11 18.10 3.44
C ASP A 53 17.25 18.50 4.65
N VAL A 54 15.94 18.69 4.43
CA VAL A 54 14.98 18.91 5.55
C VAL A 54 15.00 17.71 6.49
N GLY A 55 15.06 16.50 5.94
CA GLY A 55 15.16 15.26 6.69
C GLY A 55 16.44 15.16 7.52
N ALA A 56 17.56 15.67 7.02
CA ALA A 56 18.83 15.74 7.75
C ALA A 56 18.77 16.76 8.89
N ALA A 57 18.17 17.92 8.66
CA ALA A 57 17.93 18.94 9.70
C ALA A 57 16.96 18.44 10.79
N HIS A 58 15.96 17.64 10.42
CA HIS A 58 14.95 17.07 11.33
C HIS A 58 15.04 15.54 11.43
N LYS A 59 16.26 15.05 11.66
CA LYS A 59 16.65 13.63 11.59
C LYS A 59 15.74 12.68 12.36
N THR A 60 15.38 12.99 13.61
CA THR A 60 14.50 12.12 14.41
C THR A 60 13.14 11.93 13.77
N TYR A 61 12.56 12.98 13.20
CA TYR A 61 11.28 12.93 12.51
C TYR A 61 11.37 12.03 11.27
N PHE A 62 12.41 12.26 10.46
CA PHE A 62 12.62 11.52 9.23
C PHE A 62 12.88 10.03 9.47
N ILE A 63 13.69 9.66 10.48
CA ILE A 63 13.98 8.26 10.82
C ILE A 63 12.72 7.54 11.27
N ILE A 64 11.92 8.13 12.17
CA ILE A 64 10.73 7.48 12.73
C ILE A 64 9.73 7.17 11.60
N LEU A 65 9.39 8.16 10.78
CA LEU A 65 8.38 7.97 9.74
C LEU A 65 8.90 7.16 8.55
N SER A 66 10.20 7.22 8.24
CA SER A 66 10.81 6.32 7.24
C SER A 66 10.78 4.87 7.72
N SER A 67 11.06 4.63 9.01
CA SER A 67 11.00 3.29 9.61
C SER A 67 9.57 2.74 9.66
N CYS A 68 8.59 3.57 10.05
CA CYS A 68 7.18 3.19 10.00
C CYS A 68 6.74 2.88 8.55
N THR A 69 7.08 3.75 7.59
CA THR A 69 6.76 3.53 6.17
C THR A 69 7.36 2.22 5.67
N ALA A 70 8.64 1.95 5.96
CA ALA A 70 9.33 0.73 5.57
C ALA A 70 8.65 -0.53 6.13
N ALA A 71 8.38 -0.55 7.43
CA ALA A 71 7.76 -1.70 8.10
C ALA A 71 6.38 -2.02 7.53
N PHE A 72 5.51 -1.01 7.39
CA PHE A 72 4.17 -1.21 6.86
C PHE A 72 4.17 -1.46 5.35
N TYR A 73 5.11 -0.89 4.60
CA TYR A 73 5.25 -1.19 3.16
C TYR A 73 5.61 -2.67 2.94
N VAL A 74 6.58 -3.19 3.68
CA VAL A 74 6.92 -4.63 3.65
C VAL A 74 5.73 -5.48 4.08
N LEU A 75 5.05 -5.12 5.17
CA LEU A 75 3.83 -5.84 5.59
C LEU A 75 2.77 -5.84 4.49
N THR A 76 2.54 -4.70 3.83
CA THR A 76 1.57 -4.56 2.75
C THR A 76 1.88 -5.49 1.58
N THR A 77 3.13 -5.55 1.12
CA THR A 77 3.50 -6.42 -0.01
C THR A 77 3.45 -7.90 0.36
N PHE A 78 3.82 -8.28 1.58
CA PHE A 78 3.62 -9.64 2.09
C PHE A 78 2.15 -10.02 2.19
N LEU A 79 1.30 -9.12 2.70
CA LEU A 79 -0.14 -9.35 2.78
C LEU A 79 -0.75 -9.51 1.39
N GLU A 80 -0.35 -8.68 0.42
CA GLU A 80 -0.82 -8.83 -0.95
C GLU A 80 -0.49 -10.21 -1.51
N ARG A 81 0.79 -10.60 -1.42
CA ARG A 81 1.27 -11.90 -1.89
C ARG A 81 0.52 -13.04 -1.22
N HIS A 82 0.34 -12.95 0.09
CA HIS A 82 -0.41 -13.94 0.88
C HIS A 82 -1.86 -14.03 0.41
N LEU A 83 -2.57 -12.90 0.31
CA LEU A 83 -3.96 -12.84 -0.12
C LEU A 83 -4.16 -13.35 -1.56
N ARG A 84 -3.20 -13.10 -2.46
CA ARG A 84 -3.20 -13.67 -3.83
C ARG A 84 -2.96 -15.17 -3.81
N HIS A 85 -2.08 -15.66 -2.94
CA HIS A 85 -1.80 -17.09 -2.79
C HIS A 85 -3.02 -17.85 -2.28
N VAL A 86 -3.71 -17.32 -1.26
CA VAL A 86 -4.95 -17.92 -0.72
C VAL A 86 -6.21 -17.57 -1.52
N ARG A 87 -6.06 -16.89 -2.67
CA ARG A 87 -7.15 -16.48 -3.58
C ARG A 87 -8.26 -15.64 -2.92
N ARG A 88 -7.89 -14.82 -1.93
CA ARG A 88 -8.79 -13.85 -1.25
C ARG A 88 -8.97 -12.56 -2.04
N ILE A 89 -7.96 -12.23 -2.83
CA ILE A 89 -8.01 -11.25 -3.92
C ILE A 89 -7.66 -12.00 -5.21
N PRO A 90 -7.96 -11.46 -6.40
CA PRO A 90 -7.72 -12.16 -7.66
C PRO A 90 -6.31 -12.75 -7.71
N GLY A 91 -6.28 -14.08 -7.77
CA GLY A 91 -5.09 -14.88 -7.54
C GLY A 91 -4.31 -15.13 -8.82
N SER A 92 -3.03 -15.43 -8.68
CA SER A 92 -2.20 -15.76 -9.84
C SER A 92 -2.67 -17.08 -10.47
N VAL A 93 -3.10 -17.03 -11.74
CA VAL A 93 -3.52 -18.19 -12.53
C VAL A 93 -2.30 -18.85 -13.19
N LYS A 94 -1.32 -18.02 -13.59
CA LYS A 94 -0.10 -18.46 -14.28
C LYS A 94 1.11 -18.39 -13.34
N GLN A 95 2.05 -19.33 -13.46
CA GLN A 95 3.31 -19.33 -12.69
C GLN A 95 4.11 -18.03 -12.88
N LYS A 96 4.09 -17.44 -14.09
CA LYS A 96 4.73 -16.15 -14.36
C LYS A 96 4.23 -15.04 -13.44
N GLN A 97 2.92 -14.99 -13.15
CA GLN A 97 2.35 -13.98 -12.26
C GLN A 97 2.87 -14.15 -10.83
N THR A 98 3.00 -15.39 -10.37
CA THR A 98 3.59 -15.71 -9.07
C THR A 98 5.06 -15.28 -8.98
N HIS A 99 5.87 -15.51 -10.02
CA HIS A 99 7.27 -15.07 -10.02
C HIS A 99 7.40 -13.54 -10.01
N LEU A 100 6.55 -12.83 -10.76
CA LEU A 100 6.51 -11.36 -10.74
C LEU A 100 6.16 -10.81 -9.36
N ASP A 101 5.18 -11.42 -8.68
CA ASP A 101 4.75 -11.10 -7.32
C ASP A 101 5.88 -11.32 -6.30
N ILE A 102 6.53 -12.48 -6.34
CA ILE A 102 7.64 -12.79 -5.41
C ILE A 102 8.80 -11.82 -5.65
N ALA A 103 9.14 -11.54 -6.91
CA ALA A 103 10.19 -10.59 -7.24
C ALA A 103 9.82 -9.17 -6.78
N SER A 104 8.57 -8.72 -6.95
CA SER A 104 8.13 -7.40 -6.48
C SER A 104 8.28 -7.24 -4.96
N VAL A 105 7.94 -8.28 -4.19
CA VAL A 105 8.13 -8.31 -2.73
C VAL A 105 9.61 -8.22 -2.35
N VAL A 106 10.49 -8.98 -3.03
CA VAL A 106 11.94 -8.94 -2.75
C VAL A 106 12.51 -7.54 -2.99
N PHE A 107 12.16 -6.91 -4.11
CA PHE A 107 12.58 -5.54 -4.40
C PHE A 107 11.97 -4.52 -3.44
N ALA A 108 10.73 -4.73 -2.97
CA ALA A 108 10.12 -3.89 -1.93
C ALA A 108 10.90 -3.97 -0.61
N CYS A 109 11.38 -5.15 -0.22
CA CYS A 109 12.22 -5.32 0.97
C CYS A 109 13.55 -4.55 0.85
N PHE A 110 14.20 -4.60 -0.32
CA PHE A 110 15.41 -3.80 -0.57
C PHE A 110 15.12 -2.29 -0.52
N GLY A 111 14.00 -1.85 -1.08
CA GLY A 111 13.56 -0.45 -1.00
C GLY A 111 13.30 -0.02 0.45
N ALA A 112 12.56 -0.83 1.21
CA ALA A 112 12.27 -0.58 2.61
C ALA A 112 13.53 -0.55 3.49
N ALA A 113 14.52 -1.41 3.25
CA ALA A 113 15.80 -1.34 3.94
C ALA A 113 16.56 -0.05 3.56
N SER A 114 16.54 0.31 2.28
CA SER A 114 17.25 1.49 1.76
C SER A 114 16.71 2.79 2.36
N ILE A 115 15.39 2.93 2.51
CA ILE A 115 14.79 4.15 3.07
C ILE A 115 15.11 4.33 4.56
N VAL A 116 15.20 3.23 5.32
CA VAL A 116 15.66 3.29 6.71
C VAL A 116 17.12 3.71 6.76
N LEU A 117 17.97 3.09 5.95
CA LEU A 117 19.40 3.39 5.94
C LEU A 117 19.70 4.82 5.49
N LEU A 118 19.07 5.33 4.43
CA LEU A 118 19.25 6.72 4.01
C LEU A 118 18.71 7.72 5.04
N SER A 119 17.70 7.35 5.84
CA SER A 119 17.23 8.23 6.92
C SER A 119 18.22 8.32 8.08
N VAL A 120 19.00 7.27 8.33
CA VAL A 120 20.02 7.21 9.39
C VAL A 120 21.32 7.87 8.93
N PHE A 121 21.77 7.57 7.71
CA PHE A 121 22.90 8.21 7.06
C PHE A 121 22.41 9.50 6.38
N ASP A 122 22.34 10.59 7.14
CA ASP A 122 21.79 11.85 6.68
C ASP A 122 22.62 12.55 5.59
N ALA A 123 21.97 13.47 4.87
CA ALA A 123 22.54 14.18 3.74
C ALA A 123 23.75 15.07 4.10
N PHE A 124 23.84 15.55 5.34
CA PHE A 124 24.88 16.49 5.77
C PHE A 124 26.17 15.77 6.20
N ASN A 125 26.04 14.77 7.08
CA ASN A 125 27.19 14.08 7.67
C ASN A 125 27.66 12.89 6.84
N TYR A 126 26.75 12.26 6.08
CA TYR A 126 26.99 11.02 5.35
C TYR A 126 26.53 11.09 3.88
N SER A 127 26.59 12.27 3.26
CA SER A 127 26.07 12.57 1.91
C SER A 127 26.29 11.46 0.86
N ARG A 128 27.53 10.98 0.69
CA ARG A 128 27.83 9.91 -0.30
C ARG A 128 27.09 8.60 -0.01
N VAL A 129 26.97 8.23 1.27
CA VAL A 129 26.26 7.03 1.70
C VAL A 129 24.76 7.23 1.55
N HIS A 130 24.26 8.42 1.96
CA HIS A 130 22.88 8.84 1.79
C HIS A 130 22.42 8.68 0.34
N TRP A 131 23.14 9.31 -0.60
CA TRP A 131 22.81 9.29 -2.03
C TRP A 131 22.92 7.91 -2.65
N SER A 132 23.83 7.06 -2.16
CA SER A 132 23.91 5.65 -2.60
C SER A 132 22.66 4.88 -2.21
N PHE A 133 22.16 5.05 -0.98
CA PHE A 133 20.91 4.42 -0.54
C PHE A 133 19.66 5.08 -1.14
N ALA A 134 19.68 6.38 -1.45
CA ALA A 134 18.60 7.05 -2.17
C ALA A 134 18.45 6.47 -3.59
N LEU A 135 19.56 6.28 -4.31
CA LEU A 135 19.55 5.62 -5.61
C LEU A 135 19.03 4.17 -5.50
N LEU A 136 19.50 3.42 -4.50
CA LEU A 136 19.05 2.05 -4.28
C LEU A 136 17.55 2.00 -3.96
N PHE A 137 17.05 2.91 -3.12
CA PHE A 137 15.63 3.06 -2.81
C PHE A 137 14.80 3.32 -4.07
N ILE A 138 15.16 4.36 -4.85
CA ILE A 138 14.44 4.72 -6.07
C ILE A 138 14.41 3.56 -7.05
N ALA A 139 15.57 2.94 -7.32
CA ALA A 139 15.67 1.86 -8.30
C ALA A 139 14.88 0.61 -7.87
N THR A 140 15.03 0.17 -6.62
CA THR A 140 14.38 -1.04 -6.12
C THR A 140 12.86 -0.86 -5.97
N VAL A 141 12.40 0.30 -5.48
CA VAL A 141 10.97 0.61 -5.44
C VAL A 141 10.39 0.71 -6.85
N ALA A 142 11.07 1.37 -7.79
CA ALA A 142 10.60 1.47 -9.18
C ALA A 142 10.49 0.08 -9.85
N ILE A 143 11.45 -0.81 -9.62
CA ILE A 143 11.38 -2.19 -10.10
C ILE A 143 10.23 -2.94 -9.44
N SER A 144 10.06 -2.82 -8.12
CA SER A 144 8.93 -3.43 -7.39
C SER A 144 7.58 -2.98 -7.97
N VAL A 145 7.40 -1.67 -8.14
CA VAL A 145 6.21 -1.04 -8.74
C VAL A 145 5.96 -1.56 -10.16
N LEU A 146 7.00 -1.64 -10.99
CA LEU A 146 6.90 -2.12 -12.36
C LEU A 146 6.44 -3.58 -12.40
N LEU A 147 7.08 -4.45 -11.62
CA LEU A 147 6.73 -5.87 -11.53
C LEU A 147 5.29 -6.05 -11.05
N GLN A 148 4.88 -5.28 -10.04
CA GLN A 148 3.51 -5.27 -9.54
C GLN A 148 2.51 -4.82 -10.61
N THR A 149 2.84 -3.77 -11.35
CA THR A 149 1.99 -3.25 -12.42
C THR A 149 1.84 -4.27 -13.55
N ILE A 150 2.93 -4.92 -13.98
CA ILE A 150 2.89 -5.98 -14.99
C ILE A 150 2.05 -7.17 -14.50
N GLN A 151 2.18 -7.56 -13.23
CA GLN A 151 1.38 -8.63 -12.64
C GLN A 151 -0.11 -8.31 -12.70
N VAL A 152 -0.52 -7.12 -12.24
CA VAL A 152 -1.93 -6.70 -12.22
C VAL A 152 -2.49 -6.55 -13.64
N ILE A 153 -1.71 -6.04 -14.60
CA ILE A 153 -2.10 -6.02 -16.01
C ILE A 153 -2.29 -7.43 -16.55
N SER A 154 -1.35 -8.35 -16.28
CA SER A 154 -1.48 -9.74 -16.71
C SER A 154 -2.71 -10.40 -16.12
N LEU A 155 -3.01 -10.12 -14.85
CA LEU A 155 -4.16 -10.65 -14.14
C LEU A 155 -5.48 -10.13 -14.72
N SER A 156 -5.51 -8.84 -15.09
CA SER A 156 -6.67 -8.17 -15.68
C SER A 156 -7.05 -8.71 -17.06
N LYS A 157 -6.14 -9.41 -17.75
CA LYS A 157 -6.40 -10.08 -19.04
C LYS A 157 -6.93 -11.50 -18.89
N ASP A 158 -6.67 -12.12 -17.74
CA ASP A 158 -6.99 -13.54 -17.50
C ASP A 158 -8.30 -13.74 -16.72
N HIS A 159 -8.95 -12.66 -16.26
CA HIS A 159 -10.24 -12.70 -15.57
C HIS A 159 -11.33 -12.07 -16.46
N ASP A 160 -12.50 -12.72 -16.55
CA ASP A 160 -13.65 -12.31 -17.38
C ASP A 160 -14.21 -10.92 -17.01
N GLU A 161 -15.09 -10.40 -17.88
CA GLU A 161 -15.74 -9.07 -17.86
C GLU A 161 -16.36 -8.61 -16.51
N ARG A 162 -16.48 -9.50 -15.51
CA ARG A 162 -17.06 -9.20 -14.18
C ARG A 162 -16.14 -8.43 -13.22
N GLU A 163 -14.87 -8.21 -13.55
CA GLU A 163 -13.92 -7.52 -12.65
C GLU A 163 -13.38 -6.20 -13.24
N TYR A 164 -14.29 -5.28 -13.60
CA TYR A 164 -13.97 -3.89 -13.99
C TYR A 164 -12.99 -3.20 -13.01
N HIS A 165 -13.08 -3.54 -11.73
CA HIS A 165 -12.18 -3.07 -10.67
C HIS A 165 -10.71 -3.39 -10.94
N LEU A 166 -10.37 -4.61 -11.38
CA LEU A 166 -8.97 -4.99 -11.66
C LEU A 166 -8.37 -4.17 -12.79
N ARG A 167 -9.13 -3.98 -13.87
CA ARG A 167 -8.69 -3.18 -15.03
C ARG A 167 -8.49 -1.73 -14.64
N ALA A 168 -9.41 -1.16 -13.85
CA ALA A 168 -9.29 0.21 -13.36
C ALA A 168 -8.03 0.39 -12.49
N VAL A 169 -7.78 -0.50 -11.53
CA VAL A 169 -6.59 -0.44 -10.68
C VAL A 169 -5.30 -0.64 -11.50
N ALA A 170 -5.31 -1.56 -12.47
CA ALA A 170 -4.18 -1.75 -13.39
C ALA A 170 -3.81 -0.47 -14.14
N TRP A 171 -4.83 0.22 -14.69
CA TRP A 171 -4.63 1.49 -15.40
C TRP A 171 -4.14 2.60 -14.48
N VAL A 172 -4.70 2.73 -13.27
CA VAL A 172 -4.22 3.73 -12.29
C VAL A 172 -2.76 3.50 -11.93
N LYS A 173 -2.36 2.26 -11.61
CA LYS A 173 -0.95 1.92 -11.33
C LYS A 173 -0.05 2.25 -12.51
N LEU A 174 -0.47 1.88 -13.72
CA LEU A 174 0.28 2.16 -14.95
C LEU A 174 0.43 3.67 -15.20
N SER A 175 -0.64 4.44 -15.04
CA SER A 175 -0.60 5.90 -15.20
C SER A 175 0.34 6.57 -14.21
N ILE A 176 0.32 6.16 -12.94
CA ILE A 176 1.26 6.68 -11.92
C ILE A 176 2.71 6.34 -12.29
N PHE A 177 2.97 5.09 -12.70
CA PHE A 177 4.31 4.67 -13.10
C PHE A 177 4.82 5.44 -14.33
N ILE A 178 3.99 5.60 -15.37
CA ILE A 178 4.34 6.38 -16.56
C ILE A 178 4.57 7.85 -16.22
N ALA A 179 3.78 8.43 -15.32
CA ALA A 179 3.96 9.81 -14.85
C ALA A 179 5.26 9.99 -14.05
N ALA A 180 5.71 8.97 -13.30
CA ALA A 180 6.93 9.03 -12.51
C ALA A 180 8.21 8.99 -13.37
N ILE A 181 8.21 8.30 -14.51
CA ILE A 181 9.39 8.18 -15.40
C ILE A 181 10.00 9.53 -15.78
N PRO A 182 9.27 10.48 -16.41
CA PRO A 182 9.86 11.76 -16.81
C PRO A 182 10.34 12.57 -15.60
N VAL A 183 9.64 12.51 -14.46
CA VAL A 183 10.03 13.22 -13.24
C VAL A 183 11.36 12.69 -12.71
N VAL A 184 11.54 11.36 -12.64
CA VAL A 184 12.80 10.73 -12.22
C VAL A 184 13.93 11.01 -13.21
N LEU A 185 13.66 11.00 -14.52
CA LEU A 185 14.68 11.34 -15.51
C LEU A 185 15.15 12.78 -15.38
N ILE A 186 14.23 13.74 -15.21
CA ILE A 186 14.58 15.15 -14.98
C ILE A 186 15.38 15.28 -13.69
N PHE A 187 14.96 14.62 -12.61
CA PHE A 187 15.69 14.59 -11.35
C PHE A 187 17.14 14.11 -11.53
N ILE A 188 17.35 12.95 -12.14
CA ILE A 188 18.71 12.38 -12.34
C ILE A 188 19.58 13.32 -13.19
N ILE A 189 19.02 13.87 -14.27
CA ILE A 189 19.75 14.78 -15.17
C ILE A 189 20.13 16.07 -14.45
N THR A 190 19.17 16.72 -13.78
CA THR A 190 19.39 18.00 -13.10
C THR A 190 20.32 17.86 -11.90
N TYR A 191 20.14 16.81 -11.10
CA TYR A 191 21.07 16.46 -10.02
C TYR A 191 22.49 16.22 -10.57
N GLY A 192 22.64 15.50 -11.68
CA GLY A 192 23.94 15.19 -12.27
C GLY A 192 24.70 16.40 -12.83
N ILE A 193 24.01 17.45 -13.32
CA ILE A 193 24.64 18.63 -13.92
C ILE A 193 25.43 19.45 -12.89
N CYS A 194 24.87 19.66 -11.70
CA CYS A 194 25.48 20.44 -10.62
C CYS A 194 25.87 19.59 -9.40
N GLN A 195 25.78 18.26 -9.51
CA GLN A 195 26.07 17.30 -8.43
C GLN A 195 25.29 17.56 -7.13
N GLY A 196 24.11 18.18 -7.22
CA GLY A 196 23.29 18.56 -6.07
C GLY A 196 23.82 19.76 -5.26
N SER A 197 24.83 20.49 -5.73
CA SER A 197 25.40 21.67 -5.07
C SER A 197 25.10 22.94 -5.87
N ALA A 198 24.70 24.00 -5.17
CA ALA A 198 24.45 25.33 -5.71
C ALA A 198 25.26 26.38 -4.93
N PRO A 199 26.52 26.64 -5.34
CA PRO A 199 27.37 27.61 -4.64
C PRO A 199 26.82 29.05 -4.69
N ASP A 200 27.13 29.83 -3.66
CA ASP A 200 26.77 31.25 -3.55
C ASP A 200 27.07 32.04 -4.83
N GLY A 201 26.03 32.63 -5.42
CA GLY A 201 26.13 33.44 -6.64
C GLY A 201 26.02 32.66 -7.96
N ASP A 202 25.93 31.33 -7.95
CA ASP A 202 25.66 30.52 -9.14
C ASP A 202 24.15 30.38 -9.42
N ALA A 203 23.58 31.40 -10.05
CA ALA A 203 22.17 31.41 -10.44
C ALA A 203 21.77 30.27 -11.40
N LYS A 204 22.73 29.65 -12.11
CA LYS A 204 22.45 28.51 -12.98
C LYS A 204 22.28 27.25 -12.14
N CYS A 205 23.24 26.95 -11.25
CA CYS A 205 23.14 25.76 -10.42
C CYS A 205 22.03 25.86 -9.37
N ASP A 206 21.74 27.05 -8.84
CA ASP A 206 20.55 27.26 -7.99
C ASP A 206 19.26 26.81 -8.70
N ARG A 207 19.03 27.25 -9.95
CA ARG A 207 17.84 26.86 -10.71
C ARG A 207 17.81 25.36 -11.03
N VAL A 208 18.95 24.80 -11.43
CA VAL A 208 19.07 23.38 -11.82
C VAL A 208 18.85 22.47 -10.61
N VAL A 209 19.48 22.76 -9.48
CA VAL A 209 19.34 21.98 -8.24
C VAL A 209 17.96 22.16 -7.63
N SER A 210 17.40 23.38 -7.63
CA SER A 210 16.00 23.60 -7.24
C SER A 210 15.03 22.77 -8.09
N THR A 211 15.30 22.61 -9.39
CA THR A 211 14.49 21.74 -10.26
C THR A 211 14.60 20.28 -9.84
N ALA A 212 15.81 19.81 -9.50
CA ALA A 212 16.02 18.47 -8.97
C ALA A 212 15.22 18.26 -7.67
N ALA A 213 15.30 19.20 -6.73
CA ALA A 213 14.55 19.15 -5.48
C ALA A 213 13.04 19.09 -5.73
N VAL A 214 12.49 19.94 -6.60
CA VAL A 214 11.06 19.88 -6.99
C VAL A 214 10.68 18.51 -7.55
N CYS A 215 11.53 17.91 -8.38
CA CYS A 215 11.29 16.56 -8.91
C CYS A 215 11.33 15.48 -7.82
N GLU A 216 12.22 15.59 -6.83
CA GLU A 216 12.26 14.68 -5.67
C GLU A 216 10.96 14.76 -4.84
N TRP A 217 10.49 15.99 -4.55
CA TRP A 217 9.20 16.23 -3.91
C TRP A 217 8.06 15.61 -4.73
N ALA A 218 8.01 15.89 -6.03
CA ALA A 218 6.96 15.41 -6.92
C ALA A 218 6.91 13.87 -7.01
N VAL A 219 8.06 13.21 -7.19
CA VAL A 219 8.09 11.73 -7.26
C VAL A 219 7.72 11.10 -5.93
N SER A 220 8.05 11.75 -4.80
CA SER A 220 7.65 11.28 -3.47
C SER A 220 6.13 11.32 -3.29
N PHE A 221 5.45 12.34 -3.80
CA PHE A 221 3.98 12.35 -3.84
C PHE A 221 3.38 11.31 -4.79
N LEU A 222 4.01 11.07 -5.95
CA LEU A 222 3.59 9.98 -6.86
C LEU A 222 3.72 8.60 -6.19
N LEU A 223 4.77 8.38 -5.40
CA LEU A 223 4.93 7.16 -4.61
C LEU A 223 3.81 7.02 -3.56
N ALA A 224 3.38 8.12 -2.94
CA ALA A 224 2.23 8.12 -2.03
C ALA A 224 0.94 7.66 -2.73
N LEU A 225 0.69 8.18 -3.94
CA LEU A 225 -0.44 7.75 -4.76
C LEU A 225 -0.33 6.27 -5.12
N PHE A 226 0.88 5.78 -5.41
CA PHE A 226 1.10 4.36 -5.64
C PHE A 226 0.76 3.52 -4.39
N PHE A 227 1.19 3.92 -3.18
CA PHE A 227 0.81 3.19 -1.96
C PHE A 227 -0.70 3.13 -1.75
N LEU A 228 -1.43 4.20 -2.07
CA LEU A 228 -2.88 4.20 -2.02
C LEU A 228 -3.51 3.19 -2.99
N THR A 229 -2.83 2.82 -4.09
CA THR A 229 -3.33 1.77 -5.01
C THR A 229 -3.49 0.41 -4.32
N TYR A 230 -2.66 0.08 -3.32
CA TYR A 230 -2.79 -1.16 -2.56
C TYR A 230 -4.08 -1.22 -1.74
N VAL A 231 -4.61 -0.08 -1.31
CA VAL A 231 -5.91 -0.03 -0.63
C VAL A 231 -6.99 -0.59 -1.55
N PHE A 232 -6.94 -0.20 -2.83
CA PHE A 232 -7.87 -0.69 -3.84
C PHE A 232 -7.65 -2.18 -4.16
N ASP A 233 -6.41 -2.66 -4.16
CA ASP A 233 -6.11 -4.09 -4.34
C ASP A 233 -6.75 -4.95 -3.24
N PHE A 234 -6.90 -4.42 -2.02
CA PHE A 234 -7.42 -5.17 -0.86
C PHE A 234 -8.93 -5.04 -0.66
N LEU A 235 -9.62 -4.16 -1.41
CA LEU A 235 -11.07 -4.01 -1.34
C LEU A 235 -11.85 -5.31 -1.59
N PRO A 236 -11.48 -6.18 -2.55
CA PRO A 236 -12.16 -7.46 -2.74
C PRO A 236 -12.13 -8.35 -1.49
N ALA A 237 -11.00 -8.42 -0.78
CA ALA A 237 -10.89 -9.20 0.46
C ALA A 237 -11.81 -8.64 1.56
N ARG A 238 -11.90 -7.31 1.67
CA ARG A 238 -12.85 -6.64 2.58
C ARG A 238 -14.30 -6.92 2.18
N ALA A 239 -14.61 -6.90 0.89
CA ALA A 239 -15.95 -7.18 0.39
C ALA A 239 -16.37 -8.62 0.66
N SER A 240 -15.46 -9.59 0.52
CA SER A 240 -15.68 -11.00 0.85
C SER A 240 -15.94 -11.20 2.35
N ALA A 241 -15.12 -10.60 3.22
CA ALA A 241 -15.36 -10.60 4.67
C ALA A 241 -16.74 -10.00 4.99
N LYS A 242 -17.02 -8.81 4.43
CA LYS A 242 -18.32 -8.13 4.54
C LYS A 242 -19.51 -8.94 4.04
N ARG A 243 -19.36 -10.06 3.33
CA ARG A 243 -20.46 -10.95 2.92
C ARG A 243 -20.61 -12.17 3.86
N GLY A 244 -19.95 -12.17 5.02
CA GLY A 244 -20.02 -13.28 5.98
C GLY A 244 -19.31 -14.54 5.49
N LEU A 245 -18.34 -14.40 4.58
CA LEU A 245 -17.50 -15.50 4.11
C LEU A 245 -16.29 -15.63 5.04
N ASP A 246 -15.90 -16.86 5.37
CA ASP A 246 -14.74 -17.19 6.19
C ASP A 246 -13.40 -16.98 5.43
N GLU A 247 -12.29 -17.44 6.02
CA GLU A 247 -10.96 -17.41 5.39
C GLU A 247 -10.77 -18.42 4.24
N THR A 248 -11.76 -19.28 3.96
CA THR A 248 -11.78 -20.22 2.82
C THR A 248 -12.77 -19.81 1.72
N GLY A 249 -13.64 -18.83 1.98
CA GLY A 249 -14.64 -18.33 1.04
C GLY A 249 -15.95 -19.09 1.14
N THR A 250 -16.07 -19.97 2.12
CA THR A 250 -17.32 -20.58 2.53
C THR A 250 -18.08 -19.62 3.41
N GLN A 251 -19.40 -19.72 3.41
CA GLN A 251 -20.20 -18.98 4.38
C GLN A 251 -19.85 -19.45 5.79
N ILE A 252 -19.71 -18.52 6.74
CA ILE A 252 -19.47 -18.87 8.13
C ILE A 252 -20.78 -19.45 8.67
N ASP A 253 -20.86 -20.76 8.88
CA ASP A 253 -22.10 -21.38 9.35
C ASP A 253 -22.30 -21.31 10.87
N ASP A 254 -21.24 -20.96 11.62
CA ASP A 254 -21.24 -20.93 13.08
C ASP A 254 -21.42 -19.49 13.61
N ALA A 255 -22.47 -19.29 14.40
CA ALA A 255 -22.83 -17.99 14.98
C ALA A 255 -21.75 -17.40 15.89
N THR A 256 -21.04 -18.24 16.66
CA THR A 256 -19.95 -17.78 17.54
C THR A 256 -18.73 -17.35 16.75
N LEU A 257 -18.41 -18.06 15.66
CA LEU A 257 -17.38 -17.64 14.70
C LEU A 257 -17.78 -16.39 13.92
N ALA A 258 -19.06 -16.25 13.58
CA ALA A 258 -19.58 -15.05 12.93
C ALA A 258 -19.50 -13.83 13.88
N GLU A 259 -19.81 -13.99 15.16
CA GLU A 259 -19.70 -12.93 16.16
C GLU A 259 -18.23 -12.54 16.42
N ALA A 260 -17.34 -13.52 16.56
CA ALA A 260 -15.90 -13.29 16.73
C ALA A 260 -15.22 -12.62 15.51
N SER A 261 -15.79 -12.79 14.31
CA SER A 261 -15.33 -12.14 13.07
C SER A 261 -16.04 -10.81 12.78
N GLY A 262 -16.91 -10.33 13.67
CA GLY A 262 -17.62 -9.05 13.53
C GLY A 262 -18.82 -9.09 12.57
N HIS A 263 -19.32 -10.28 12.25
CA HIS A 263 -20.44 -10.52 11.35
C HIS A 263 -21.70 -11.11 12.02
N GLY A 264 -21.73 -11.29 13.35
CA GLY A 264 -22.86 -11.94 14.06
C GLY A 264 -24.23 -11.24 14.01
N ASN A 265 -24.35 -10.05 13.42
CA ASN A 265 -25.58 -9.24 13.40
C ASN A 265 -26.30 -9.20 12.05
N LYS A 266 -26.13 -10.23 11.21
CA LYS A 266 -26.73 -10.25 9.88
C LYS A 266 -27.99 -11.12 9.81
N PRO A 267 -29.18 -10.52 9.63
CA PRO A 267 -30.47 -11.19 9.83
C PRO A 267 -30.84 -12.25 8.78
N TYR A 268 -30.09 -12.37 7.68
CA TYR A 268 -30.37 -13.31 6.58
C TYR A 268 -29.27 -14.35 6.35
N ALA A 269 -28.28 -14.40 7.25
CA ALA A 269 -27.20 -15.35 7.12
C ALA A 269 -27.58 -16.66 7.84
N PRO A 270 -27.22 -17.84 7.32
CA PRO A 270 -27.61 -19.13 7.91
C PRO A 270 -27.25 -19.25 9.40
N TYR A 271 -26.13 -18.67 9.84
CA TYR A 271 -25.74 -18.63 11.24
C TYR A 271 -26.66 -17.81 12.16
N ALA A 272 -27.51 -16.93 11.62
CA ALA A 272 -28.52 -16.21 12.40
C ALA A 272 -29.65 -17.14 12.87
N VAL A 273 -29.91 -18.23 12.13
CA VAL A 273 -30.89 -19.27 12.52
C VAL A 273 -30.54 -19.86 13.88
N ALA A 274 -29.25 -20.11 14.11
CA ALA A 274 -28.76 -20.63 15.38
C ALA A 274 -29.11 -19.71 16.57
N LYS A 275 -29.16 -18.40 16.34
CA LYS A 275 -29.54 -17.40 17.34
C LYS A 275 -31.05 -17.42 17.62
N ASP A 276 -31.86 -17.65 16.59
CA ASP A 276 -33.32 -17.65 16.68
C ASP A 276 -33.90 -18.95 17.28
N MET A 277 -33.17 -20.07 17.20
CA MET A 277 -33.60 -21.37 17.75
C MET A 277 -33.48 -21.50 19.28
N GLY A 278 -32.76 -20.59 19.95
CA GLY A 278 -32.55 -20.65 21.40
C GLY A 278 -31.66 -21.81 21.87
N PRO A 279 -31.43 -21.94 23.20
CA PRO A 279 -30.40 -22.84 23.75
C PRO A 279 -30.78 -24.33 23.84
N HIS A 280 -31.99 -24.71 23.42
CA HIS A 280 -32.55 -26.04 23.62
C HIS A 280 -32.99 -26.70 22.31
N HIS A 281 -32.11 -26.72 21.31
CA HIS A 281 -32.31 -27.46 20.06
C HIS A 281 -31.40 -28.68 20.02
N THR A 282 -31.85 -29.73 19.33
CA THR A 282 -31.04 -30.91 19.01
C THR A 282 -30.19 -30.68 17.76
N ASP A 283 -29.12 -31.46 17.59
CA ASP A 283 -28.25 -31.37 16.41
C ASP A 283 -29.03 -31.63 15.10
N GLU A 284 -30.06 -32.47 15.14
CA GLU A 284 -30.91 -32.78 13.99
C GLU A 284 -31.78 -31.57 13.60
N GLU A 285 -32.40 -30.91 14.57
CA GLU A 285 -33.17 -29.68 14.36
C GLU A 285 -32.29 -28.54 13.81
N TYR A 286 -31.06 -28.40 14.34
CA TYR A 286 -30.09 -27.43 13.84
C TYR A 286 -29.76 -27.65 12.36
N ASN A 287 -29.44 -28.89 11.98
CA ASN A 287 -29.04 -29.22 10.62
C ASN A 287 -30.17 -28.96 9.61
N ILE A 288 -31.41 -29.28 9.98
CA ILE A 288 -32.60 -29.03 9.14
C ILE A 288 -32.77 -27.51 8.93
N ALA A 289 -32.75 -26.73 10.01
CA ALA A 289 -32.95 -25.29 9.93
C ALA A 289 -31.81 -24.57 9.18
N MET A 290 -30.58 -25.08 9.31
CA MET A 290 -29.42 -24.61 8.52
C MET A 290 -29.57 -24.91 7.02
N GLU A 291 -30.06 -26.10 6.64
CA GLU A 291 -30.34 -26.42 5.24
C GLU A 291 -31.45 -25.54 4.66
N GLU A 292 -32.51 -25.29 5.43
CA GLU A 292 -33.60 -24.40 5.03
C GLU A 292 -33.09 -22.97 4.84
N ALA A 293 -32.34 -22.42 5.79
CA ALA A 293 -31.80 -21.07 5.65
C ALA A 293 -30.76 -20.93 4.53
N ARG A 294 -29.99 -21.99 4.22
CA ARG A 294 -29.15 -22.00 3.00
C ARG A 294 -29.99 -21.94 1.74
N ARG A 295 -31.13 -22.63 1.68
CA ARG A 295 -32.06 -22.60 0.53
C ARG A 295 -32.76 -21.24 0.42
N GLU A 296 -33.23 -20.69 1.53
CA GLU A 296 -33.83 -19.35 1.58
C GLU A 296 -32.81 -18.29 1.15
N PHE A 297 -31.61 -18.33 1.70
CA PHE A 297 -30.53 -17.44 1.27
C PHE A 297 -30.19 -17.62 -0.21
N ALA A 298 -30.12 -18.84 -0.73
CA ALA A 298 -29.86 -19.10 -2.15
C ALA A 298 -30.96 -18.55 -3.07
N SER A 299 -32.21 -18.56 -2.63
CA SER A 299 -33.38 -18.04 -3.35
C SER A 299 -33.67 -16.55 -3.12
N ALA A 300 -33.04 -15.94 -2.12
CA ALA A 300 -33.29 -14.55 -1.75
C ALA A 300 -32.93 -13.54 -2.88
N PRO A 301 -33.67 -12.41 -2.96
CA PRO A 301 -33.34 -11.32 -3.87
C PRO A 301 -31.91 -10.82 -3.66
N ALA A 302 -31.27 -10.32 -4.72
CA ALA A 302 -29.90 -9.82 -4.66
C ALA A 302 -29.70 -8.70 -3.60
N GLU A 303 -30.77 -7.99 -3.26
CA GLU A 303 -30.79 -6.94 -2.25
C GLU A 303 -30.77 -7.50 -0.82
N ALA A 304 -31.52 -8.57 -0.54
CA ALA A 304 -31.47 -9.30 0.73
C ALA A 304 -30.12 -10.00 0.93
N LYS A 305 -29.54 -10.56 -0.14
CA LYS A 305 -28.18 -11.13 -0.13
C LYS A 305 -27.07 -10.10 0.12
N ARG A 306 -27.34 -8.81 -0.10
CA ARG A 306 -26.41 -7.71 0.25
C ARG A 306 -26.53 -7.29 1.72
N GLN A 307 -27.67 -7.58 2.36
CA GLN A 307 -27.94 -7.31 3.77
C GLN A 307 -27.49 -8.47 4.69
N ALA A 308 -27.36 -9.68 4.14
CA ALA A 308 -26.62 -10.82 4.72
C ALA A 308 -25.13 -10.82 4.40
#